data_AF-A0A4Z2B7F9-F1
#
_entry.id   AF-A0A4Z2B7F9-F1
#
_cell.length_a   1.000
_cell.length_b   1.000
_cell.length_c   1.000
_cell.angle_alpha   90.00
_cell.angle_beta   90.00
_cell.angle_gamma   90.00
#
_symmetry.space_group_name_H-M   'P 1'
#
loop_
_entity.id
_entity.type
_entity.pdbx_description
1 polymer ?
#
loop_
_entity_poly.entity_id
_entity_poly.type
_entity_poly.pdbx_seq_one_letter_code
_entity_poly.pdbx_strand_id
1 'polypeptide(L)'
;MDLTGAVGHHGDNLVEKILTVLEPLPGHVTDIQVDMLELTSLQRTPHSTNILAPGCLAQTQSPAAQALWETMLTSKHKEGVMEVRRHLVEAASKEKLPIKMGLGRVTPEQLRSYVQLFRSRPGMLESHCGVLQLGLATAQTLRHPIMPRWDACLAFERLLLQALGDSDFTAVLRQLLPLMKPRRGEDDTASGSRSREEECGPDELILLLVYLYSLADEAQPSDQDAEEEELEKLERELIGQLTLVITQEQHLSPLLQKLT
;
A
#
# COMPACT_ATOMS: atom_id res chain seq x y z
N MET A 1 2.19 22.81 -10.11
CA MET A 1 2.52 21.42 -10.52
C MET A 1 1.49 20.55 -9.85
N ASP A 2 0.83 19.65 -10.57
CA ASP A 2 -0.13 18.73 -9.95
C ASP A 2 0.63 17.62 -9.19
N LEU A 3 0.87 17.86 -7.90
CA LEU A 3 1.47 16.88 -7.00
C LEU A 3 0.39 15.94 -6.43
N THR A 4 -0.90 16.26 -6.58
CA THR A 4 -2.00 15.53 -5.93
C THR A 4 -2.04 14.07 -6.40
N GLY A 5 -1.76 13.82 -7.68
CA GLY A 5 -1.67 12.46 -8.22
C GLY A 5 -0.47 11.66 -7.73
N ALA A 6 0.63 12.32 -7.35
CA ALA A 6 1.85 11.64 -6.90
C ALA A 6 1.85 11.35 -5.39
N VAL A 7 1.16 12.17 -4.60
CA VAL A 7 1.09 12.01 -3.14
C VAL A 7 -0.21 11.40 -2.63
N GLY A 8 -1.24 11.32 -3.48
CA GLY A 8 -2.53 10.76 -3.13
C GLY A 8 -2.52 9.23 -3.07
N HIS A 9 -3.33 8.67 -2.17
CA HIS A 9 -3.54 7.22 -2.03
C HIS A 9 -4.57 6.67 -3.03
N HIS A 10 -5.04 7.51 -3.97
CA HIS A 10 -6.05 7.20 -5.01
C HIS A 10 -5.56 6.23 -6.09
N GLY A 11 -4.30 5.80 -6.02
CA GLY A 11 -3.73 4.73 -6.85
C GLY A 11 -4.49 3.41 -6.67
N ASP A 12 -5.53 3.23 -7.48
CA ASP A 12 -6.55 2.19 -7.29
C ASP A 12 -6.20 0.88 -8.00
N ASN A 13 -5.12 0.81 -8.78
CA ASN A 13 -4.75 -0.42 -9.48
C ASN A 13 -3.91 -1.35 -8.57
N LEU A 14 -3.96 -2.65 -8.88
CA LEU A 14 -3.30 -3.66 -8.05
C LEU A 14 -1.78 -3.57 -8.14
N VAL A 15 -1.25 -3.13 -9.28
CA VAL A 15 0.20 -3.06 -9.52
C VAL A 15 0.85 -1.98 -8.67
N GLU A 16 0.29 -0.78 -8.59
CA GLU A 16 0.79 0.31 -7.76
C GLU A 16 0.89 -0.10 -6.29
N LYS A 17 -0.12 -0.84 -5.80
CA LYS A 17 -0.07 -1.42 -4.45
C LYS A 17 1.06 -2.42 -4.31
N ILE A 18 1.28 -3.31 -5.28
CA ILE A 18 2.39 -4.26 -5.25
C ILE A 18 3.74 -3.52 -5.23
N LEU A 19 3.93 -2.55 -6.13
CA LEU A 19 5.17 -1.80 -6.28
C LEU A 19 5.50 -0.94 -5.07
N THR A 20 4.49 -0.44 -4.37
CA THR A 20 4.68 0.41 -3.18
C THR A 20 4.93 -0.42 -1.91
N VAL A 21 4.34 -1.61 -1.83
CA VAL A 21 4.29 -2.39 -0.57
C VAL A 21 5.43 -3.40 -0.47
N LEU A 22 5.82 -4.01 -1.59
CA LEU A 22 6.84 -5.05 -1.59
C LEU A 22 8.24 -4.46 -1.78
N GLU A 23 9.26 -5.19 -1.32
CA GLU A 23 10.65 -4.74 -1.38
C GLU A 23 11.20 -4.75 -2.82
N PRO A 24 12.10 -3.81 -3.17
CA PRO A 24 12.79 -3.84 -4.45
C PRO A 24 13.60 -5.13 -4.63
N LEU A 25 13.62 -5.63 -5.87
CA LEU A 25 14.45 -6.77 -6.22
C LEU A 25 15.95 -6.40 -6.11
N PRO A 26 16.78 -7.14 -5.36
CA PRO A 26 18.18 -6.78 -5.17
C PRO A 26 18.95 -6.63 -6.50
N GLY A 27 19.60 -5.48 -6.69
CA GLY A 27 20.33 -5.16 -7.92
C GLY A 27 19.47 -4.59 -9.05
N HIS A 28 18.16 -4.45 -8.85
CA HIS A 28 17.24 -3.82 -9.80
C HIS A 28 16.67 -2.52 -9.23
N VAL A 29 16.32 -1.60 -10.13
CA VAL A 29 15.77 -0.27 -9.78
C VAL A 29 14.27 -0.15 -10.03
N THR A 30 13.69 -1.06 -10.82
CA THR A 30 12.30 -0.99 -11.28
C THR A 30 11.49 -2.24 -10.99
N ASP A 31 12.14 -3.31 -10.51
CA ASP A 31 11.49 -4.60 -10.25
C ASP A 31 11.42 -4.86 -8.76
N ILE A 32 10.51 -5.74 -8.39
CA ILE A 32 10.12 -6.02 -7.02
C ILE A 32 10.41 -7.48 -6.71
N GLN A 33 10.88 -7.73 -5.50
CA GLN A 33 11.14 -9.05 -4.98
C GLN A 33 9.82 -9.72 -4.57
N VAL A 34 9.57 -10.91 -5.13
CA VAL A 34 8.49 -11.80 -4.72
C VAL A 34 9.05 -12.90 -3.83
N ASP A 35 8.49 -13.10 -2.63
CA ASP A 35 8.89 -14.22 -1.77
C ASP A 35 8.40 -15.56 -2.37
N MET A 36 9.34 -16.38 -2.82
CA MET A 36 9.05 -17.66 -3.48
C MET A 36 8.93 -18.83 -2.52
N LEU A 37 9.08 -18.62 -1.20
CA LEU A 37 9.20 -19.69 -0.20
C LEU A 37 8.06 -20.70 -0.30
N GLU A 38 6.84 -20.23 -0.56
CA GLU A 38 5.63 -21.05 -0.64
C GLU A 38 5.64 -22.08 -1.78
N LEU A 39 6.44 -21.84 -2.82
CA LEU A 39 6.62 -22.76 -3.94
C LEU A 39 7.72 -23.80 -3.69
N THR A 40 8.50 -23.63 -2.62
CA THR A 40 9.62 -24.48 -2.29
C THR A 40 9.31 -25.43 -1.13
N SER A 41 10.12 -26.48 -0.98
CA SER A 41 10.07 -27.34 0.21
C SER A 41 10.87 -26.77 1.40
N LEU A 42 11.45 -25.57 1.25
CA LEU A 42 12.29 -24.95 2.27
C LEU A 42 11.45 -24.46 3.46
N GLN A 43 12.05 -24.46 4.65
CA GLN A 43 11.49 -23.86 5.84
C GLN A 43 12.32 -22.63 6.20
N ARG A 44 11.64 -21.56 6.63
CA ARG A 44 12.32 -20.34 7.08
C ARG A 44 12.97 -20.64 8.43
N THR A 45 14.29 -20.54 8.46
CA THR A 45 15.09 -20.57 9.69
C THR A 45 15.80 -19.23 9.83
N PRO A 46 16.18 -18.80 11.04
CA PRO A 46 16.89 -17.53 11.24
C PRO A 46 18.22 -17.42 10.46
N HIS A 47 18.74 -18.53 9.93
CA HIS A 47 19.99 -18.59 9.16
C HIS A 47 19.76 -18.73 7.65
N SER A 48 18.50 -18.78 7.18
CA SER A 48 18.15 -19.07 5.79
C SER A 48 17.61 -17.87 4.99
N THR A 49 17.79 -16.65 5.48
CA THR A 49 17.19 -15.43 4.90
C THR A 49 17.65 -15.13 3.48
N ASN A 50 18.79 -15.69 3.03
CA ASN A 50 19.34 -15.50 1.68
C ASN A 50 19.54 -16.80 0.89
N ILE A 51 18.93 -17.92 1.31
CA ILE A 51 19.10 -19.21 0.60
C ILE A 51 18.21 -19.29 -0.65
N LEU A 52 17.09 -18.57 -0.65
CA LEU A 52 16.11 -18.59 -1.73
C LEU A 52 16.24 -17.37 -2.62
N ALA A 53 16.45 -17.59 -3.92
CA ALA A 53 16.41 -16.51 -4.90
C ALA A 53 14.98 -15.93 -4.98
N PRO A 54 14.84 -14.59 -4.91
CA PRO A 54 13.54 -13.94 -5.05
C PRO A 54 12.98 -14.10 -6.47
N GLY A 55 11.65 -14.07 -6.57
CA GLY A 55 10.94 -13.94 -7.85
C GLY A 55 10.89 -12.49 -8.32
N CYS A 56 10.39 -12.29 -9.53
CA CYS A 56 10.28 -11.01 -10.22
C CYS A 56 8.92 -10.82 -10.90
N LEU A 57 8.51 -9.56 -11.08
CA LEU A 57 7.26 -9.23 -11.78
C LEU A 57 7.48 -9.12 -13.30
N ALA A 58 8.71 -8.88 -13.74
CA ALA A 58 9.07 -8.77 -15.15
C ALA A 58 9.03 -10.14 -15.87
N GLN A 59 7.86 -10.50 -16.41
CA GLN A 59 7.63 -11.78 -17.06
C GLN A 59 7.50 -11.63 -18.59
N THR A 60 8.64 -11.41 -19.28
CA THR A 60 8.66 -11.12 -20.73
C THR A 60 8.49 -12.34 -21.64
N GLN A 61 8.56 -13.55 -21.09
CA GLN A 61 8.54 -14.80 -21.87
C GLN A 61 7.21 -15.54 -21.82
N SER A 62 6.28 -15.15 -20.93
CA SER A 62 4.99 -15.81 -20.76
C SER A 62 3.84 -14.91 -21.22
N PRO A 63 3.18 -15.21 -22.35
CA PRO A 63 2.04 -14.43 -22.83
C PRO A 63 0.90 -14.34 -21.81
N ALA A 64 0.68 -15.41 -21.03
CA ALA A 64 -0.34 -15.43 -19.99
C ALA A 64 -0.01 -14.51 -18.81
N ALA A 65 1.28 -14.39 -18.45
CA ALA A 65 1.72 -13.47 -17.42
C ALA A 65 1.71 -12.02 -17.90
N GLN A 66 2.06 -11.77 -19.17
CA GLN A 66 1.98 -10.44 -19.79
C GLN A 66 0.54 -9.92 -19.83
N ALA A 67 -0.40 -10.72 -20.33
CA ALA A 67 -1.81 -10.35 -20.37
C ALA A 67 -2.37 -10.10 -18.96
N LEU A 68 -1.93 -10.89 -17.97
CA LEU A 68 -2.30 -10.66 -16.57
C LEU A 68 -1.74 -9.35 -16.05
N TRP A 69 -0.47 -9.08 -16.29
CA TRP A 69 0.21 -7.85 -15.87
C TRP A 69 -0.45 -6.61 -16.46
N GLU A 70 -0.73 -6.61 -17.77
CA GLU A 70 -1.46 -5.55 -18.45
C GLU A 70 -2.84 -5.31 -17.84
N THR A 71 -3.57 -6.40 -17.56
CA THR A 71 -4.89 -6.28 -16.93
C THR A 71 -4.78 -5.74 -15.52
N MET A 72 -3.77 -6.16 -14.73
CA MET A 72 -3.55 -5.65 -13.37
C MET A 72 -3.17 -4.16 -13.36
N LEU A 73 -2.48 -3.66 -14.39
CA LEU A 73 -2.13 -2.25 -14.54
C LEU A 73 -3.37 -1.38 -14.83
N THR A 74 -4.29 -1.85 -15.67
CA THR A 74 -5.42 -1.03 -16.14
C THR A 74 -6.70 -1.22 -15.33
N SER A 75 -6.84 -2.32 -14.59
CA SER A 75 -8.05 -2.65 -13.85
C SER A 75 -8.05 -2.10 -12.43
N LYS A 76 -9.25 -1.92 -11.87
CA LYS A 76 -9.40 -1.57 -10.45
C LYS A 76 -8.93 -2.72 -9.58
N HIS A 77 -8.47 -2.42 -8.36
CA HIS A 77 -7.94 -3.38 -7.40
C HIS A 77 -8.73 -4.69 -7.32
N LYS A 78 -10.06 -4.62 -7.12
CA LYS A 78 -10.91 -5.81 -6.98
C LYS A 78 -10.94 -6.67 -8.25
N GLU A 79 -11.00 -6.03 -9.41
CA GLU A 79 -11.02 -6.70 -10.72
C GLU A 79 -9.67 -7.37 -10.98
N GLY A 80 -8.56 -6.65 -10.74
CA GLY A 80 -7.21 -7.21 -10.84
C GLY A 80 -7.00 -8.43 -9.95
N VAL A 81 -7.48 -8.39 -8.69
CA VAL A 81 -7.41 -9.55 -7.78
C VAL A 81 -8.25 -10.73 -8.28
N MET A 82 -9.44 -10.46 -8.84
CA MET A 82 -10.27 -11.51 -9.44
C MET A 82 -9.62 -12.12 -10.68
N GLU A 83 -8.92 -11.32 -11.47
CA GLU A 83 -8.23 -11.77 -12.66
C GLU A 83 -7.01 -12.64 -12.35
N VAL A 84 -6.23 -12.26 -11.32
CA VAL A 84 -5.15 -13.09 -10.78
C VAL A 84 -5.69 -14.46 -10.37
N ARG A 85 -6.82 -14.48 -9.65
CA ARG A 85 -7.48 -15.73 -9.28
C ARG A 85 -7.90 -16.54 -10.52
N ARG A 86 -8.48 -15.91 -11.54
CA ARG A 86 -8.89 -16.57 -12.79
C ARG A 86 -7.70 -17.27 -13.45
N HIS A 87 -6.58 -16.56 -13.63
CA HIS A 87 -5.37 -17.10 -14.24
C HIS A 87 -4.75 -18.25 -13.44
N LEU A 88 -4.73 -18.17 -12.10
CA LEU A 88 -4.25 -19.27 -11.24
C LEU A 88 -5.14 -20.52 -11.37
N VAL A 89 -6.46 -20.34 -11.40
CA VAL A 89 -7.41 -21.45 -11.58
C VAL A 89 -7.26 -22.08 -12.97
N GLU A 90 -7.06 -21.26 -14.01
CA GLU A 90 -6.82 -21.75 -15.37
C GLU A 90 -5.51 -22.52 -15.50
N ALA A 91 -4.42 -22.01 -14.92
CA ALA A 91 -3.15 -22.72 -14.87
C ALA A 91 -3.31 -24.07 -14.16
N ALA A 92 -3.97 -24.09 -13.00
CA ALA A 92 -4.20 -25.33 -12.24
C ALA A 92 -5.10 -26.31 -13.00
N SER A 93 -6.07 -25.81 -13.77
CA SER A 93 -7.01 -26.62 -14.55
C SER A 93 -6.33 -27.28 -15.76
N LYS A 94 -5.47 -26.53 -16.47
CA LYS A 94 -4.64 -27.05 -17.57
C LYS A 94 -3.78 -28.23 -17.13
N GLU A 95 -3.25 -28.15 -15.91
CA GLU A 95 -2.42 -29.19 -15.29
C GLU A 95 -3.24 -30.28 -14.56
N LYS A 96 -4.57 -30.22 -14.60
CA LYS A 96 -5.50 -31.16 -13.94
C LYS A 96 -5.28 -31.29 -12.42
N LEU A 97 -4.96 -30.18 -11.76
CA LEU A 97 -4.74 -30.13 -10.32
C LEU A 97 -6.06 -30.11 -9.54
N PRO A 98 -6.08 -30.59 -8.28
CA PRO A 98 -7.28 -30.59 -7.46
C PRO A 98 -7.65 -29.17 -6.98
N ILE A 99 -8.50 -28.48 -7.75
CA ILE A 99 -8.95 -27.12 -7.43
C ILE A 99 -10.17 -27.16 -6.51
N LYS A 100 -10.07 -26.49 -5.36
CA LYS A 100 -11.23 -26.21 -4.51
C LYS A 100 -11.83 -24.86 -4.91
N MET A 101 -12.96 -24.90 -5.62
CA MET A 101 -13.69 -23.69 -6.02
C MET A 101 -14.39 -23.07 -4.80
N GLY A 102 -13.83 -22.00 -4.24
CA GLY A 102 -14.49 -21.19 -3.22
C GLY A 102 -15.32 -20.07 -3.85
N LEU A 103 -16.65 -20.05 -3.68
CA LEU A 103 -17.46 -18.89 -4.08
C LEU A 103 -17.25 -17.73 -3.10
N GLY A 104 -17.13 -16.50 -3.61
CA GLY A 104 -17.06 -15.29 -2.78
C GLY A 104 -15.81 -14.42 -3.01
N ARG A 105 -15.56 -13.51 -2.03
CA ARG A 105 -14.42 -12.58 -2.03
C ARG A 105 -13.10 -13.35 -2.12
N VAL A 106 -12.22 -12.91 -3.01
CA VAL A 106 -10.87 -13.48 -3.14
C VAL A 106 -10.05 -13.04 -1.93
N THR A 107 -9.57 -14.02 -1.15
CA THR A 107 -8.69 -13.79 -0.01
C THR A 107 -7.25 -14.14 -0.38
N PRO A 108 -6.24 -13.53 0.29
CA PRO A 108 -4.86 -13.91 0.02
C PRO A 108 -4.57 -15.38 0.33
N GLU A 109 -5.21 -15.96 1.36
CA GLU A 109 -5.11 -17.40 1.66
C GLU A 109 -5.62 -18.27 0.51
N GLN A 110 -6.66 -17.81 -0.19
CA GLN A 110 -7.18 -18.50 -1.35
C GLN A 110 -6.17 -18.50 -2.50
N LEU A 111 -5.58 -17.35 -2.82
CA LEU A 111 -4.54 -17.24 -3.85
C LEU A 111 -3.34 -18.14 -3.54
N ARG A 112 -2.87 -18.12 -2.28
CA ARG A 112 -1.79 -19.00 -1.81
C ARG A 112 -2.13 -20.48 -1.98
N SER A 113 -3.36 -20.88 -1.66
CA SER A 113 -3.80 -22.27 -1.80
C SER A 113 -3.72 -22.78 -3.24
N TYR A 114 -4.01 -21.93 -4.24
CA TYR A 114 -3.87 -22.29 -5.65
C TYR A 114 -2.41 -22.36 -6.09
N VAL A 115 -1.59 -21.40 -5.67
CA VAL A 115 -0.14 -21.39 -5.95
C VAL A 115 0.53 -22.64 -5.36
N GLN A 116 0.18 -23.02 -4.14
CA GLN A 116 0.75 -24.19 -3.46
C GLN A 116 0.42 -25.53 -4.14
N LEU A 117 -0.56 -25.59 -5.03
CA LEU A 117 -0.83 -26.79 -5.84
C LEU A 117 0.36 -27.13 -6.78
N PHE A 118 1.19 -26.15 -7.10
CA PHE A 118 2.36 -26.32 -7.96
C PHE A 118 3.64 -26.67 -7.19
N ARG A 119 3.57 -26.69 -5.85
CA ARG A 119 4.71 -27.01 -4.98
C ARG A 119 5.27 -28.39 -5.30
N SER A 120 6.60 -28.49 -5.36
CA SER A 120 7.35 -29.73 -5.62
C SER A 120 7.15 -30.33 -7.02
N ARG A 121 6.69 -29.54 -8.00
CA ARG A 121 6.46 -30.00 -9.38
C ARG A 121 7.16 -29.09 -10.40
N PRO A 122 8.48 -29.29 -10.62
CA PRO A 122 9.33 -28.33 -11.31
C PRO A 122 8.89 -28.01 -12.74
N GLY A 123 8.45 -29.00 -13.52
CA GLY A 123 8.03 -28.77 -14.91
C GLY A 123 6.81 -27.85 -15.04
N MET A 124 5.88 -27.89 -14.08
CA MET A 124 4.71 -27.01 -14.07
C MET A 124 5.02 -25.64 -13.45
N LEU A 125 5.99 -25.60 -12.54
CA LEU A 125 6.49 -24.34 -12.00
C LEU A 125 7.18 -23.53 -13.10
N GLU A 126 7.99 -24.17 -13.94
CA GLU A 126 8.69 -23.52 -15.04
C GLU A 126 7.69 -22.98 -16.09
N SER A 127 6.68 -23.77 -16.47
CA SER A 127 5.70 -23.37 -17.49
C SER A 127 4.77 -22.23 -17.05
N HIS A 128 4.44 -22.15 -15.75
CA HIS A 128 3.51 -21.15 -15.21
C HIS A 128 4.17 -20.16 -14.25
N CYS A 129 5.51 -20.08 -14.23
CA CYS A 129 6.27 -19.32 -13.24
C CYS A 129 5.79 -17.86 -13.11
N GLY A 130 5.57 -17.17 -14.24
CA GLY A 130 5.15 -15.78 -14.23
C GLY A 130 3.77 -15.56 -13.61
N VAL A 131 2.80 -16.42 -13.93
CA VAL A 131 1.46 -16.33 -13.33
C VAL A 131 1.51 -16.62 -11.82
N LEU A 132 2.33 -17.59 -11.41
CA LEU A 132 2.52 -17.93 -10.00
C LEU A 132 3.20 -16.80 -9.22
N GLN A 133 4.19 -16.13 -9.81
CA GLN A 133 4.87 -14.98 -9.21
C GLN A 133 3.92 -13.79 -9.04
N LEU A 134 3.12 -13.47 -10.06
CA LEU A 134 2.08 -12.43 -9.94
C LEU A 134 1.02 -12.79 -8.89
N GLY A 135 0.65 -14.07 -8.81
CA GLY A 135 -0.24 -14.60 -7.78
C GLY A 135 0.31 -14.45 -6.35
N LEU A 136 1.60 -14.75 -6.16
CA LEU A 136 2.29 -14.60 -4.89
C LEU A 136 2.46 -13.13 -4.50
N ALA A 137 2.88 -12.28 -5.44
CA ALA A 137 3.02 -10.84 -5.21
C ALA A 137 1.69 -10.23 -4.75
N THR A 138 0.58 -10.61 -5.40
CA THR A 138 -0.77 -10.20 -5.01
C THR A 138 -1.11 -10.67 -3.60
N ALA A 139 -0.87 -11.96 -3.28
CA ALA A 139 -1.18 -12.50 -1.96
C ALA A 139 -0.32 -11.89 -0.84
N GLN A 140 0.94 -11.56 -1.13
CA GLN A 140 1.86 -10.91 -0.19
C GLN A 140 1.43 -9.48 0.08
N THR A 141 1.11 -8.73 -0.98
CA THR A 141 0.62 -7.35 -0.90
C THR A 141 -0.64 -7.27 -0.06
N LEU A 142 -1.65 -8.12 -0.34
CA LEU A 142 -2.91 -8.16 0.39
C LEU A 142 -2.77 -8.53 1.88
N ARG A 143 -1.66 -9.16 2.29
CA ARG A 143 -1.37 -9.54 3.68
C ARG A 143 -0.43 -8.57 4.38
N HIS A 144 0.07 -7.57 3.68
CA HIS A 144 1.07 -6.68 4.25
C HIS A 144 0.44 -5.79 5.33
N PRO A 145 1.12 -5.59 6.47
CA PRO A 145 0.60 -4.78 7.58
C PRO A 145 0.35 -3.31 7.22
N ILE A 146 0.92 -2.82 6.12
CA ILE A 146 0.67 -1.45 5.63
C ILE A 146 -0.68 -1.27 4.93
N MET A 147 -1.33 -2.36 4.52
CA MET A 147 -2.58 -2.28 3.75
C MET A 147 -3.74 -1.62 4.52
N PRO A 148 -4.00 -1.96 5.80
CA PRO A 148 -5.01 -1.26 6.59
C PRO A 148 -4.69 0.24 6.76
N ARG A 149 -3.41 0.59 6.95
CA ARG A 149 -2.96 1.99 7.02
C ARG A 149 -3.25 2.74 5.71
N TRP A 150 -2.97 2.12 4.57
CA TRP A 150 -3.28 2.67 3.25
C TRP A 150 -4.78 2.95 3.10
N ASP A 151 -5.63 1.98 3.45
CA ASP A 151 -7.08 2.14 3.37
C ASP A 151 -7.59 3.25 4.31
N ALA A 152 -6.97 3.41 5.49
CA ALA A 152 -7.29 4.47 6.43
C ALA A 152 -6.89 5.85 5.89
N CYS A 153 -5.68 6.01 5.36
CA CYS A 153 -5.24 7.29 4.80
C CYS A 153 -6.03 7.63 3.52
N LEU A 154 -6.41 6.67 2.67
CA LEU A 154 -7.35 6.88 1.53
C LEU A 154 -8.75 7.33 1.99
N ALA A 155 -9.31 6.72 3.03
CA ALA A 155 -10.60 7.14 3.59
C ALA A 155 -10.52 8.57 4.13
N PHE A 156 -9.39 8.93 4.74
CA PHE A 156 -9.14 10.27 5.24
C PHE A 156 -8.99 11.29 4.11
N GLU A 157 -8.25 10.98 3.03
CA GLU A 157 -8.18 11.85 1.84
C GLU A 157 -9.56 12.14 1.24
N ARG A 158 -10.43 11.13 1.15
CA ARG A 158 -11.80 11.32 0.67
C ARG A 158 -12.61 12.24 1.58
N LEU A 159 -12.43 12.11 2.89
CA LEU A 159 -13.07 12.99 3.88
C LEU A 159 -12.56 14.43 3.73
N LEU A 160 -11.26 14.61 3.57
CA LEU A 160 -10.62 15.91 3.36
C LEU A 160 -11.09 16.58 2.07
N LEU A 161 -11.16 15.83 0.97
CA LEU A 161 -11.70 16.31 -0.31
C LEU A 161 -13.16 16.77 -0.18
N GLN A 162 -13.99 16.01 0.54
CA GLN A 162 -15.37 16.42 0.79
C GLN A 162 -15.41 17.69 1.65
N ALA A 163 -14.62 17.75 2.72
CA ALA A 163 -14.56 18.90 3.60
C ALA A 163 -14.05 20.16 2.90
N LEU A 164 -13.13 20.04 1.94
CA LEU A 164 -12.64 21.16 1.13
C LEU A 164 -13.73 21.74 0.22
N GLY A 165 -14.70 20.93 -0.19
CA GLY A 165 -15.88 21.40 -0.94
C GLY A 165 -16.94 22.08 -0.06
N ASP A 166 -17.00 21.73 1.24
CA ASP A 166 -18.04 22.17 2.17
C ASP A 166 -17.57 23.24 3.17
N SER A 167 -16.26 23.49 3.33
CA SER A 167 -15.67 24.31 4.39
C SER A 167 -14.38 25.00 3.98
N ASP A 168 -13.99 26.04 4.73
CA ASP A 168 -12.73 26.76 4.51
C ASP A 168 -11.51 25.88 4.77
N PHE A 169 -10.42 26.11 4.03
CA PHE A 169 -9.17 25.35 4.13
C PHE A 169 -8.65 25.25 5.58
N THR A 170 -8.72 26.33 6.35
CA THR A 170 -8.30 26.36 7.76
C THR A 170 -9.11 25.40 8.63
N ALA A 171 -10.39 25.19 8.33
CA ALA A 171 -11.21 24.22 9.05
C ALA A 171 -10.82 22.78 8.69
N VAL A 172 -10.49 22.51 7.43
CA VAL A 172 -9.98 21.21 6.95
C VAL A 172 -8.62 20.90 7.59
N LEU A 173 -7.71 21.87 7.62
CA LEU A 173 -6.38 21.73 8.21
C LEU A 173 -6.44 21.43 9.72
N ARG A 174 -7.43 21.99 10.45
CA ARG A 174 -7.68 21.66 11.87
C ARG A 174 -8.05 20.19 12.08
N GLN A 175 -8.61 19.50 11.08
CA GLN A 175 -8.95 18.08 11.18
C GLN A 175 -7.71 17.16 11.18
N LEU A 176 -6.53 17.66 10.79
CA LEU A 176 -5.27 16.92 10.90
C LEU A 176 -4.71 16.89 12.31
N LEU A 177 -4.98 17.92 13.14
CA LEU A 177 -4.42 18.02 14.50
C LEU A 177 -4.66 16.78 15.37
N PRO A 178 -5.86 16.17 15.40
CA PRO A 178 -6.10 14.95 16.17
C PRO A 178 -5.27 13.74 15.70
N LEU A 179 -4.89 13.70 14.42
CA LEU A 179 -4.06 12.61 13.87
C LEU A 179 -2.58 12.75 14.23
N MET A 180 -2.14 13.97 14.51
CA MET A 180 -0.74 14.29 14.84
C MET A 180 -0.48 14.30 16.35
N LYS A 181 -1.52 14.13 17.17
CA LYS A 181 -1.35 14.13 18.62
C LYS A 181 -0.62 12.86 19.05
N PRO A 182 0.56 12.99 19.69
CA PRO A 182 1.28 11.86 20.25
C PRO A 182 0.42 11.19 21.31
N ARG A 183 0.31 9.86 21.27
CA ARG A 183 -0.42 9.16 22.32
C ARG A 183 0.42 9.19 23.60
N ARG A 184 0.02 10.02 24.56
CA ARG A 184 0.52 9.95 25.95
C ARG A 184 0.12 8.59 26.50
N GLY A 185 1.08 7.88 27.09
CA GLY A 185 0.97 6.46 27.44
C GLY A 185 -0.27 6.10 28.25
N GLU A 186 -0.73 4.86 28.01
CA GLU A 186 -1.48 4.00 28.93
C GLU A 186 -2.40 4.73 29.92
N ASP A 187 -3.54 5.23 29.45
CA ASP A 187 -4.78 5.37 30.22
C ASP A 187 -5.84 6.04 29.33
N ASP A 188 -6.53 5.24 28.50
CA ASP A 188 -7.86 5.63 28.00
C ASP A 188 -8.57 4.38 27.44
N THR A 189 -9.27 3.70 28.33
CA THR A 189 -10.21 2.60 28.04
C THR A 189 -11.55 3.09 27.49
N ALA A 190 -11.62 4.26 26.83
CA ALA A 190 -12.90 4.82 26.42
C ALA A 190 -12.82 5.76 25.20
N SER A 191 -12.35 5.30 24.05
CA SER A 191 -12.92 5.68 22.74
C SER A 191 -12.23 4.90 21.61
N GLY A 192 -13.02 4.19 20.81
CA GLY A 192 -12.67 3.70 19.45
C GLY A 192 -11.32 3.01 19.30
N SER A 193 -11.33 1.68 19.36
CA SER A 193 -10.23 0.80 18.95
C SER A 193 -9.71 1.13 17.55
N ARG A 194 -8.69 1.99 17.45
CA ARG A 194 -7.76 2.00 16.32
C ARG A 194 -6.53 1.23 16.74
N SER A 195 -6.27 0.13 16.04
CA SER A 195 -5.07 -0.66 16.26
C SER A 195 -3.85 0.21 15.93
N ARG A 196 -2.72 0.01 16.63
CA ARG A 196 -1.42 0.68 16.35
C ARG A 196 -0.95 0.51 14.89
N GLU A 197 -1.56 -0.42 14.15
CA GLU A 197 -1.26 -0.76 12.76
C GLU A 197 -2.10 0.06 11.75
N GLU A 198 -3.15 0.75 12.19
CA GLU A 198 -4.05 1.59 11.36
C GLU A 198 -3.74 3.09 11.46
N GLU A 199 -2.82 3.50 12.33
CA GLU A 199 -2.44 4.92 12.51
C GLU A 199 -1.52 5.38 11.36
N CYS A 200 -1.82 6.53 10.73
CA CYS A 200 -0.97 7.12 9.68
C CYS A 200 0.36 7.54 10.32
N GLY A 201 1.50 7.10 9.76
CA GLY A 201 2.82 7.42 10.26
C GLY A 201 3.26 8.84 9.90
N PRO A 202 4.45 9.27 10.35
CA PRO A 202 4.98 10.61 10.03
C PRO A 202 5.12 10.85 8.52
N ASP A 203 5.47 9.82 7.74
CA ASP A 203 5.55 9.89 6.28
C ASP A 203 4.16 10.17 5.67
N GLU A 204 3.13 9.44 6.11
CA GLU A 204 1.76 9.66 5.65
C GLU A 204 1.22 11.04 6.05
N LEU A 205 1.55 11.53 7.25
CA LEU A 205 1.15 12.87 7.69
C LEU A 205 1.76 13.95 6.79
N ILE A 206 3.03 13.80 6.40
CA ILE A 206 3.69 14.70 5.46
C ILE A 206 3.03 14.61 4.08
N LEU A 207 2.75 13.40 3.58
CA LEU A 207 2.08 13.22 2.29
C LEU A 207 0.68 13.84 2.27
N LEU A 208 -0.10 13.67 3.35
CA LEU A 208 -1.43 14.28 3.51
C LEU A 208 -1.37 15.81 3.54
N LEU A 209 -0.36 16.39 4.19
CA LEU A 209 -0.14 17.84 4.17
C LEU A 209 0.18 18.31 2.75
N VAL A 210 1.15 17.68 2.08
CA VAL A 210 1.50 18.02 0.69
C VAL A 210 0.27 17.89 -0.22
N TYR A 211 -0.55 16.85 -0.04
CA TYR A 211 -1.79 16.64 -0.78
C TYR A 211 -2.76 17.79 -0.59
N LEU A 212 -3.04 18.19 0.66
CA LEU A 212 -3.94 19.29 0.99
C LEU A 212 -3.46 20.64 0.45
N TYR A 213 -2.20 20.99 0.66
CA TYR A 213 -1.66 22.27 0.15
C TYR A 213 -1.65 22.31 -1.38
N SER A 214 -1.44 21.16 -2.04
CA SER A 214 -1.53 21.08 -3.51
C SER A 214 -2.94 21.30 -4.04
N LEU A 215 -3.97 20.95 -3.26
CA LEU A 215 -5.38 21.21 -3.59
C LEU A 215 -5.81 22.63 -3.24
N ALA A 216 -5.27 23.20 -2.17
CA ALA A 216 -5.65 24.52 -1.67
C ALA A 216 -5.08 25.68 -2.48
N ASP A 217 -3.92 25.50 -3.13
CA ASP A 217 -3.30 26.50 -4.04
C ASP A 217 -4.21 26.83 -5.24
N GLU A 218 -5.19 25.96 -5.56
CA GLU A 218 -6.23 26.23 -6.56
C GLU A 218 -7.48 26.93 -6.00
N ALA A 219 -7.65 27.01 -4.67
CA ALA A 219 -8.90 27.35 -4.00
C ALA A 219 -8.88 28.68 -3.22
N GLN A 220 -7.75 29.38 -3.08
CA GLN A 220 -7.69 30.61 -2.28
C GLN A 220 -8.27 31.85 -3.00
N PRO A 221 -9.31 32.52 -2.45
CA PRO A 221 -9.57 33.92 -2.74
C PRO A 221 -8.56 34.80 -1.98
N SER A 222 -7.99 35.77 -2.69
CA SER A 222 -7.18 36.84 -2.14
C SER A 222 -8.01 37.70 -1.18
N ASP A 223 -7.39 38.14 -0.08
CA ASP A 223 -7.77 39.30 0.74
C ASP A 223 -8.67 39.06 1.97
N GLN A 224 -8.16 38.40 3.02
CA GLN A 224 -8.58 38.64 4.41
C GLN A 224 -7.42 38.44 5.42
N ASP A 225 -6.80 39.54 5.88
CA ASP A 225 -5.67 39.55 6.83
C ASP A 225 -5.92 38.74 8.12
N ALA A 226 -7.18 38.62 8.56
CA ALA A 226 -7.56 37.88 9.77
C ALA A 226 -7.55 36.34 9.57
N GLU A 227 -7.82 35.88 8.35
CA GLU A 227 -7.79 34.45 8.01
C GLU A 227 -6.34 33.97 7.87
N GLU A 228 -5.44 34.83 7.38
CA GLU A 228 -4.01 34.57 7.31
C GLU A 228 -3.37 34.42 8.71
N GLU A 229 -3.71 35.28 9.67
CA GLU A 229 -3.15 35.18 11.04
C GLU A 229 -3.59 33.88 11.76
N GLU A 230 -4.83 33.47 11.56
CA GLU A 230 -5.35 32.21 12.11
C GLU A 230 -4.74 30.98 11.43
N LEU A 231 -4.47 31.07 10.12
CA LEU A 231 -3.76 30.03 9.38
C LEU A 231 -2.32 29.89 9.88
N GLU A 232 -1.58 30.99 10.03
CA GLU A 232 -0.20 30.96 10.55
C GLU A 232 -0.11 30.34 11.95
N LYS A 233 -1.05 30.66 12.85
CA LYS A 233 -1.11 30.04 14.19
C LYS A 233 -1.31 28.54 14.09
N LEU A 234 -2.20 28.10 13.21
CA LEU A 234 -2.51 26.69 13.02
C LEU A 234 -1.34 25.93 12.39
N GLU A 235 -0.64 26.52 11.43
CA GLU A 235 0.57 25.93 10.84
C GLU A 235 1.67 25.74 11.88
N ARG A 236 1.89 26.73 12.75
CA ARG A 236 2.87 26.59 13.86
C ARG A 236 2.51 25.46 14.81
N GLU A 237 1.23 25.29 15.11
CA GLU A 237 0.77 24.18 15.95
C GLU A 237 0.98 22.82 15.24
N LEU A 238 0.64 22.72 13.95
CA LEU A 238 0.86 21.49 13.15
C LEU A 238 2.35 21.14 13.06
N ILE A 239 3.21 22.12 12.83
CA ILE A 239 4.67 21.95 12.82
C ILE A 239 5.14 21.43 14.19
N GLY A 240 4.62 22.02 15.28
CA GLY A 240 4.94 21.58 16.65
C GLY A 240 4.55 20.12 16.90
N GLN A 241 3.34 19.72 16.53
CA GLN A 241 2.86 18.35 16.67
C GLN A 241 3.65 17.37 15.76
N LEU A 242 3.90 17.74 14.50
CA LEU A 242 4.68 16.92 13.57
C LEU A 242 6.10 16.68 14.08
N THR A 243 6.76 17.73 14.57
CA THR A 243 8.10 17.65 15.13
C THR A 243 8.12 16.69 16.31
N LEU A 244 7.09 16.75 17.15
CA LEU A 244 6.98 15.85 18.29
C LEU A 244 6.79 14.39 17.84
N VAL A 245 5.93 14.11 16.86
CA VAL A 245 5.77 12.75 16.31
C VAL A 245 7.08 12.23 15.72
N ILE A 246 7.78 13.03 14.92
CA ILE A 246 9.06 12.65 14.31
C ILE A 246 10.13 12.36 15.36
N THR A 247 10.20 13.16 16.42
CA THR A 247 11.20 12.95 17.50
C THR A 247 10.92 11.74 18.39
N GLN A 248 9.70 11.18 18.35
CA GLN A 248 9.35 9.96 19.06
C GLN A 248 9.67 8.67 18.29
N GLU A 249 9.97 8.77 16.99
CA GLU A 249 10.32 7.62 16.16
C GLU A 249 11.70 7.06 16.50
N GLN A 250 11.79 5.73 16.66
CA GLN A 250 13.06 5.05 16.93
C GLN A 250 13.93 4.92 15.67
N HIS A 251 13.30 4.91 14.49
CA HIS A 251 13.95 4.80 13.19
C HIS A 251 13.30 5.75 12.20
N LEU A 252 14.06 6.73 11.72
CA LEU A 252 13.60 7.68 10.70
C LEU A 252 13.56 6.99 9.33
N SER A 253 12.47 7.17 8.60
CA SER A 253 12.35 6.74 7.21
C SER A 253 13.37 7.47 6.32
N PRO A 254 13.71 6.93 5.13
CA PRO A 254 14.58 7.62 4.18
C PRO A 254 14.04 8.99 3.74
N LEU A 255 12.72 9.19 3.77
CA LEU A 255 12.09 10.47 3.49
C LEU A 255 12.40 11.47 4.60
N LEU A 256 12.18 11.09 5.85
CA LEU A 256 12.47 11.94 7.01
C LEU A 256 13.96 12.25 7.13
N GLN A 257 14.83 11.29 6.85
CA GLN A 257 16.29 11.50 6.84
C GLN A 257 16.76 12.53 5.79
N LYS A 258 15.98 12.77 4.73
CA LYS A 258 16.29 13.80 3.73
C LYS A 258 15.72 15.17 4.09
N LEU A 259 14.68 15.19 4.91
CA LEU A 259 14.01 16.40 5.38
C LEU A 259 14.60 16.96 6.68
N THR A 260 15.27 16.11 7.47
CA THR A 260 15.96 16.43 8.74
C THR A 260 17.46 16.57 8.55
#